data_AF-W9XCA6-F1
#
_entry.id   AF-W9XCA6-F1
#
_cell.length_a   1.000
_cell.length_b   1.000
_cell.length_c   1.000
_cell.angle_alpha   90.00
_cell.angle_beta   90.00
_cell.angle_gamma   90.00
#
_symmetry.space_group_name_H-M   'P 1'
#
loop_
_entity.id
_entity.type
_entity.pdbx_description
1 polymer ?
#
loop_
_entity_poly.entity_id
_entity_poly.type
_entity_poly.pdbx_seq_one_letter_code
_entity_poly.pdbx_strand_id
1 'polypeptide(L)'
;MTFVEMRQKKPFLVLAILMVGYRQDPARQTTIAHKLREMVSHSMLVQGKKSLDMLQALLVYLSWYHVPVHQSSQVGNIGHLIMALLSDLRLNNGAVVQTLKPSFGRLEPFGNDGSDASAMRPTSRAAQSSSITRTLEERRTFLGCFFLISTVSMWTRELYPVQYSRYVDECCRVVSEAAEYPTDLSVVHLARLHGLADRISRSLTPENWHTIPACTSFPLGAGVKLLESELLQLRASLSEGGQNAVLLLHYHAIEILLYETALNDGIGLSRYGAYPFSRLSMLYACLNSTKLCFETAYTIPAFDWFDLPYAVWALLGHAIVVLSRLSLSKADGWDQEYVRKTIDFSATMDKLMRHLDAAKELAENQSWYQLSRVVPQLYLTFMEKLRRIKAAHEAKYRAQQASIPGVTTIPSPAQTIMMLTDDEIGMQRTPFFCDFLNDDFWEQFT
;
A
#
# COMPACT_ATOMS: atom_id res chain seq x y z
N MET A 1 -4.23 18.11 24.88
CA MET A 1 -5.05 19.03 24.04
C MET A 1 -6.51 18.62 24.17
N THR A 2 -7.40 19.55 24.47
CA THR A 2 -8.85 19.28 24.56
C THR A 2 -9.50 19.25 23.17
N PHE A 3 -10.72 18.69 23.04
CA PHE A 3 -11.45 18.68 21.75
C PHE A 3 -11.72 20.09 21.22
N VAL A 4 -12.06 21.04 22.11
CA VAL A 4 -12.33 22.43 21.73
C VAL A 4 -11.06 23.10 21.18
N GLU A 5 -9.92 22.92 21.86
CA GLU A 5 -8.63 23.40 21.38
C GLU A 5 -8.25 22.77 20.03
N MET A 6 -8.48 21.46 19.88
CA MET A 6 -8.18 20.74 18.65
C MET A 6 -9.03 21.24 17.49
N ARG A 7 -10.32 21.49 17.71
CA ARG A 7 -11.22 22.03 16.68
C ARG A 7 -10.80 23.42 16.21
N GLN A 8 -10.26 24.24 17.11
CA GLN A 8 -9.76 25.58 16.78
C GLN A 8 -8.41 25.53 16.05
N LYS A 9 -7.47 24.69 16.52
CA LYS A 9 -6.11 24.63 15.98
C LYS A 9 -5.97 23.74 14.74
N LYS A 10 -6.78 22.69 14.67
CA LYS A 10 -6.71 21.61 13.68
C LYS A 10 -8.08 21.23 13.10
N PRO A 11 -8.81 22.18 12.51
CA PRO A 11 -10.18 21.94 12.02
C PRO A 11 -10.26 20.86 10.94
N PHE A 12 -9.24 20.70 10.09
CA PHE A 12 -9.27 19.67 9.04
C PHE A 12 -9.11 18.27 9.65
N LEU A 13 -8.15 18.08 10.55
CA LEU A 13 -7.92 16.80 11.20
C LEU A 13 -9.11 16.38 12.06
N VAL A 14 -9.76 17.32 12.75
CA VAL A 14 -10.99 17.01 13.50
C VAL A 14 -12.08 16.46 12.57
N LEU A 15 -12.29 17.06 11.40
CA LEU A 15 -13.27 16.52 10.45
C LEU A 15 -12.89 15.11 9.97
N ALA A 16 -11.61 14.86 9.70
CA ALA A 16 -11.15 13.52 9.32
C ALA A 16 -11.37 12.48 10.43
N ILE A 17 -11.06 12.84 11.68
CA ILE A 17 -11.29 11.96 12.85
C ILE A 17 -12.79 11.71 13.05
N LEU A 18 -13.62 12.75 12.93
CA LEU A 18 -15.08 12.59 13.03
C LEU A 18 -15.62 11.69 11.92
N MET A 19 -15.13 11.83 10.69
CA MET A 19 -15.50 10.95 9.58
C MET A 19 -15.26 9.48 9.93
N VAL A 20 -14.09 9.15 10.49
CA VAL A 20 -13.77 7.78 10.91
C VAL A 20 -14.60 7.36 12.15
N GLY A 21 -14.85 8.28 13.07
CA GLY A 21 -15.53 8.02 14.34
C GLY A 21 -17.06 7.84 14.23
N TYR A 22 -17.72 8.43 13.22
CA TYR A 22 -19.18 8.36 13.04
C TYR A 22 -19.68 7.02 12.45
N ARG A 23 -19.27 5.90 13.06
CA ARG A 23 -19.58 4.52 12.62
C ARG A 23 -21.07 4.16 12.62
N GLN A 24 -21.91 4.98 13.26
CA GLN A 24 -23.36 4.79 13.36
C GLN A 24 -24.13 5.34 12.17
N ASP A 25 -23.52 6.26 11.43
CA ASP A 25 -24.25 7.10 10.50
C ASP A 25 -23.41 7.24 9.23
N PRO A 26 -23.48 6.24 8.32
CA PRO A 26 -22.77 6.29 7.04
C PRO A 26 -23.11 7.53 6.22
N ALA A 27 -24.32 8.06 6.33
CA ALA A 27 -24.73 9.29 5.66
C ALA A 27 -23.97 10.51 6.20
N ARG A 28 -23.78 10.60 7.52
CA ARG A 28 -22.90 11.62 8.13
C ARG A 28 -21.45 11.40 7.76
N GLN A 29 -20.93 10.18 7.76
CA GLN A 29 -19.55 9.93 7.31
C GLN A 29 -19.33 10.45 5.88
N THR A 30 -20.28 10.17 4.99
CA THR A 30 -20.26 10.65 3.60
C THR A 30 -20.32 12.17 3.51
N THR A 31 -21.20 12.80 4.30
CA THR A 31 -21.34 14.26 4.34
C THR A 31 -20.07 14.95 4.87
N ILE A 32 -19.47 14.41 5.94
CA ILE A 32 -18.22 14.92 6.51
C ILE A 32 -17.07 14.71 5.53
N ALA A 33 -16.98 13.54 4.88
CA ALA A 33 -15.99 13.25 3.86
C ALA A 33 -16.09 14.21 2.67
N HIS A 34 -17.31 14.49 2.19
CA HIS A 34 -17.54 15.49 1.15
C HIS A 34 -17.10 16.88 1.61
N LYS A 35 -17.50 17.28 2.82
CA LYS A 35 -17.14 18.60 3.36
C LYS A 35 -15.64 18.77 3.55
N LEU A 36 -14.95 17.74 4.04
CA LEU A 36 -13.50 17.74 4.18
C LEU A 36 -12.81 17.93 2.82
N ARG A 37 -13.24 17.18 1.79
CA ARG A 37 -12.69 17.31 0.43
C ARG A 37 -12.92 18.71 -0.14
N GLU A 38 -14.13 19.26 0.00
CA GLU A 38 -14.46 20.62 -0.43
C GLU A 38 -13.58 21.67 0.28
N MET A 39 -13.41 21.55 1.60
CA MET A 39 -12.59 22.48 2.37
C MET A 39 -11.11 22.38 1.99
N VAL A 40 -10.59 21.17 1.80
CA VAL A 40 -9.19 20.96 1.40
C VAL A 40 -8.97 21.48 -0.01
N SER A 41 -9.84 21.17 -0.97
CA SER A 41 -9.70 21.62 -2.36
C SER A 41 -9.75 23.15 -2.44
N HIS A 42 -10.70 23.80 -1.78
CA HIS A 42 -10.79 25.25 -1.76
C HIS A 42 -9.57 25.89 -1.06
N SER A 43 -9.16 25.37 0.10
CA SER A 43 -8.04 25.96 0.84
C SER A 43 -6.70 25.76 0.12
N MET A 44 -6.47 24.58 -0.45
CA MET A 44 -5.21 24.23 -1.10
C MET A 44 -5.12 24.78 -2.52
N LEU A 45 -6.15 24.59 -3.35
CA LEU A 45 -6.11 24.88 -4.79
C LEU A 45 -6.54 26.31 -5.12
N VAL A 46 -7.53 26.85 -4.38
CA VAL A 46 -8.04 28.21 -4.64
C VAL A 46 -7.28 29.24 -3.81
N GLN A 47 -7.10 28.99 -2.51
CA GLN A 47 -6.44 29.94 -1.61
C GLN A 47 -4.91 29.75 -1.51
N GLY A 48 -4.36 28.65 -2.02
CA GLY A 48 -2.94 28.34 -1.90
C GLY A 48 -2.45 28.10 -0.47
N LYS A 49 -3.36 27.87 0.49
CA LYS A 49 -3.03 27.62 1.90
C LYS A 49 -2.53 26.21 2.11
N LYS A 50 -1.53 26.07 2.98
CA LYS A 50 -0.85 24.81 3.26
C LYS A 50 -0.58 24.74 4.75
N SER A 51 -0.91 23.61 5.37
CA SER A 51 -0.72 23.41 6.80
C SER A 51 -0.48 21.95 7.13
N LEU A 52 0.19 21.70 8.25
CA LEU A 52 0.36 20.35 8.80
C LEU A 52 -0.99 19.70 9.12
N ASP A 53 -1.97 20.49 9.58
CA ASP A 53 -3.35 20.03 9.83
C ASP A 53 -4.00 19.44 8.58
N MET A 54 -3.94 20.14 7.44
CA MET A 54 -4.47 19.64 6.17
C MET A 54 -3.79 18.34 5.74
N LEU A 55 -2.46 18.24 5.92
CA LEU A 55 -1.70 17.04 5.59
C LEU A 55 -2.12 15.85 6.47
N GLN A 56 -2.21 16.06 7.78
CA GLN A 56 -2.66 15.04 8.73
C GLN A 56 -4.10 14.61 8.45
N ALA A 57 -4.98 15.55 8.10
CA ALA A 57 -6.37 15.26 7.74
C ALA A 57 -6.46 14.37 6.50
N LEU A 58 -5.67 14.67 5.45
CA LEU A 58 -5.62 13.83 4.25
C LEU A 58 -5.00 12.45 4.53
N LEU A 59 -4.02 12.36 5.43
CA LEU A 59 -3.44 11.09 5.84
C LEU A 59 -4.50 10.18 6.50
N VAL A 60 -5.29 10.73 7.44
CA VAL A 60 -6.40 10.00 8.08
C VAL A 60 -7.49 9.67 7.07
N TYR A 61 -7.88 10.64 6.25
CA TYR A 61 -8.90 10.47 5.21
C TYR A 61 -8.56 9.34 4.24
N LEU A 62 -7.32 9.31 3.73
CA LEU A 62 -6.88 8.28 2.80
C LEU A 62 -6.76 6.90 3.46
N SER A 63 -6.39 6.85 4.74
CA SER A 63 -6.30 5.60 5.50
C SER A 63 -7.66 4.90 5.68
N TRP A 64 -8.77 5.66 5.69
CA TRP A 64 -10.15 5.13 5.72
C TRP A 64 -10.96 5.53 4.48
N TYR A 65 -10.28 5.68 3.34
CA TYR A 65 -10.91 6.15 2.10
C TYR A 65 -12.11 5.31 1.68
N HIS A 66 -12.06 4.00 1.97
CA HIS A 66 -13.08 3.04 1.59
C HIS A 66 -14.43 3.23 2.34
N VAL A 67 -14.43 3.88 3.51
CA VAL A 67 -15.64 3.99 4.37
C VAL A 67 -16.72 4.89 3.75
N PRO A 68 -16.43 6.14 3.33
CA PRO A 68 -17.46 7.06 2.80
C PRO A 68 -17.71 6.93 1.28
N VAL A 69 -17.05 6.02 0.56
CA VAL A 69 -17.04 6.05 -0.92
C VAL A 69 -18.13 5.16 -1.53
N HIS A 70 -18.92 5.79 -2.40
CA HIS A 70 -19.89 5.10 -3.25
C HIS A 70 -19.61 5.16 -4.77
N GLN A 71 -18.69 6.00 -5.30
CA GLN A 71 -18.83 6.38 -6.72
C GLN A 71 -17.59 6.78 -7.57
N SER A 72 -16.34 6.65 -7.11
CA SER A 72 -15.13 6.65 -8.00
C SER A 72 -13.84 6.60 -7.18
N SER A 73 -12.82 5.86 -7.65
CA SER A 73 -11.51 5.84 -6.98
C SER A 73 -10.76 7.15 -7.23
N GLN A 74 -10.61 7.96 -6.18
CA GLN A 74 -9.79 9.18 -6.18
C GLN A 74 -8.50 8.98 -5.36
N VAL A 75 -8.14 7.74 -5.04
CA VAL A 75 -7.00 7.42 -4.17
C VAL A 75 -5.71 8.01 -4.73
N GLY A 76 -5.45 7.87 -6.04
CA GLY A 76 -4.29 8.47 -6.70
C GLY A 76 -4.26 10.00 -6.54
N ASN A 77 -5.37 10.68 -6.84
CA ASN A 77 -5.49 12.13 -6.72
C ASN A 77 -5.22 12.62 -5.29
N ILE A 78 -5.81 11.96 -4.29
CA ILE A 78 -5.56 12.28 -2.87
C ILE A 78 -4.09 12.01 -2.51
N GLY A 79 -3.50 10.91 -2.99
CA GLY A 79 -2.08 10.62 -2.83
C GLY A 79 -1.18 11.71 -3.39
N HIS A 80 -1.48 12.23 -4.59
CA HIS A 80 -0.76 13.35 -5.18
C HIS A 80 -0.89 14.65 -4.37
N LEU A 81 -2.07 14.94 -3.80
CA LEU A 81 -2.25 16.11 -2.93
C LEU A 81 -1.40 15.99 -1.64
N ILE A 82 -1.31 14.79 -1.06
CA ILE A 82 -0.44 14.52 0.10
C ILE A 82 1.02 14.77 -0.29
N MET A 83 1.48 14.27 -1.44
CA MET A 83 2.85 14.49 -1.92
C MET A 83 3.17 15.97 -2.19
N ALA A 84 2.21 16.70 -2.75
CA ALA A 84 2.33 18.15 -2.97
C ALA A 84 2.49 18.89 -1.64
N LEU A 85 1.62 18.63 -0.66
CA LEU A 85 1.71 19.23 0.67
C LEU A 85 3.01 18.86 1.40
N LEU A 86 3.46 17.61 1.32
CA LEU A 86 4.75 17.18 1.87
C LEU A 86 5.92 18.00 1.31
N SER A 87 5.91 18.21 0.00
CA SER A 87 6.96 18.96 -0.70
C SER A 87 6.91 20.45 -0.35
N ASP A 88 5.71 21.01 -0.30
CA ASP A 88 5.47 22.42 0.00
C ASP A 88 5.81 22.80 1.44
N LEU A 89 5.45 21.93 2.39
CA LEU A 89 5.85 22.04 3.81
C LEU A 89 7.33 21.65 4.01
N ARG A 90 8.01 21.22 2.94
CA ARG A 90 9.40 20.75 2.90
C ARG A 90 9.68 19.61 3.87
N LEU A 91 8.66 18.82 4.21
CA LEU A 91 8.74 17.78 5.22
C LEU A 91 9.60 16.60 4.78
N ASN A 92 9.80 16.42 3.48
CA ASN A 92 10.60 15.36 2.87
C ASN A 92 12.12 15.60 2.85
N ASN A 93 12.59 16.75 3.34
CA ASN A 93 14.02 17.08 3.35
C ASN A 93 14.57 17.09 4.77
N GLY A 94 15.74 16.46 4.95
CA GLY A 94 16.54 16.58 6.16
C GLY A 94 17.07 17.98 6.39
N ALA A 95 17.35 18.31 7.65
CA ALA A 95 17.82 19.63 8.07
C ALA A 95 19.07 20.08 7.28
N VAL A 96 19.92 19.13 6.87
CA VAL A 96 21.16 19.36 6.10
C VAL A 96 20.90 19.85 4.66
N VAL A 97 19.78 19.47 4.04
CA VAL A 97 19.46 19.92 2.67
C VAL A 97 18.92 21.36 2.67
N GLN A 98 18.31 21.78 3.78
CA GLN A 98 17.79 23.15 3.92
C GLN A 98 18.90 24.20 4.00
N THR A 99 20.09 23.83 4.49
CA THR A 99 21.27 24.71 4.52
C THR A 99 22.00 24.80 3.18
N LEU A 100 21.76 23.86 2.26
CA LEU A 100 22.51 23.72 1.00
C LEU A 100 21.76 24.20 -0.25
N LYS A 101 20.46 24.51 -0.17
CA LYS A 101 19.76 25.16 -1.29
C LYS A 101 20.00 26.67 -1.21
N PRO A 102 20.79 27.28 -2.11
CA PRO A 102 20.73 28.71 -2.29
C PRO A 102 19.30 29.02 -2.75
N SER A 103 18.70 30.09 -2.23
CA SER A 103 17.45 30.63 -2.73
C SER A 103 17.59 30.96 -4.23
N PHE A 104 17.32 29.99 -5.11
CA PHE A 104 17.12 30.25 -6.53
C PHE A 104 15.86 31.10 -6.64
N GLY A 105 16.03 32.41 -6.90
CA GLY A 105 14.91 33.31 -7.19
C GLY A 105 14.89 34.65 -6.45
N ARG A 106 16.00 35.13 -5.87
CA ARG A 106 16.16 36.59 -5.66
C ARG A 106 17.11 37.11 -6.73
N LEU A 107 16.59 37.25 -7.96
CA LEU A 107 17.21 38.13 -8.96
C LEU A 107 17.08 39.54 -8.38
N GLU A 108 18.11 40.00 -7.69
CA GLU A 108 18.30 41.43 -7.45
C GLU A 108 18.30 42.10 -8.84
N PRO A 109 17.50 43.16 -9.07
CA PRO A 109 17.53 43.86 -10.34
C PRO A 109 18.94 44.43 -10.52
N PHE A 110 19.55 44.19 -11.68
CA PHE A 110 20.71 44.95 -12.12
C PHE A 110 20.28 46.40 -12.35
N GLY A 111 20.22 47.16 -11.27
CA GLY A 111 20.15 48.61 -11.28
C GLY A 111 21.54 49.15 -11.58
N ASN A 112 21.76 49.54 -12.83
CA ASN A 112 22.77 50.50 -13.20
C ASN A 112 22.47 51.80 -12.45
N ASP A 113 23.40 52.30 -11.64
CA ASP A 113 23.73 53.73 -11.57
C ASP A 113 24.96 53.93 -10.67
N GLY A 114 25.89 54.74 -11.19
CA GLY A 114 27.11 55.10 -10.51
C GLY A 114 26.92 56.14 -9.40
N SER A 115 28.03 56.38 -8.71
CA SER A 115 28.32 57.44 -7.75
C SER A 115 27.74 57.36 -6.33
N ASP A 116 28.70 57.48 -5.40
CA ASP A 116 28.65 58.08 -4.07
C ASP A 116 28.49 57.21 -2.80
N ALA A 117 29.67 57.02 -2.21
CA ALA A 117 30.07 57.05 -0.80
C ALA A 117 29.02 56.99 0.33
N SER A 118 29.38 56.16 1.33
CA SER A 118 29.10 56.32 2.76
C SER A 118 27.67 56.05 3.24
N ALA A 119 27.39 54.77 3.52
CA ALA A 119 26.56 54.42 4.67
C ALA A 119 27.05 53.11 5.30
N MET A 120 27.75 53.24 6.42
CA MET A 120 28.07 52.16 7.35
C MET A 120 26.78 51.44 7.75
N ARG A 121 26.49 50.29 7.14
CA ARG A 121 25.44 49.37 7.59
C ARG A 121 26.10 48.26 8.40
N PRO A 122 25.66 48.00 9.64
CA PRO A 122 26.30 47.01 10.48
C PRO A 122 26.15 45.62 9.84
N THR A 123 27.28 44.94 9.65
CA THR A 123 27.39 43.52 9.36
C THR A 123 26.83 42.72 10.53
N SER A 124 25.50 42.69 10.64
CA SER A 124 24.76 41.84 11.58
C SER A 124 23.71 41.03 10.83
N ARG A 125 24.17 40.26 9.86
CA ARG A 125 23.48 39.06 9.42
C ARG A 125 24.48 37.91 9.38
N ALA A 126 25.02 37.59 10.56
CA ALA A 126 24.95 36.20 11.00
C ALA A 126 23.46 35.83 11.01
N ALA A 127 22.89 35.60 9.82
CA ALA A 127 21.63 34.93 9.67
C ALA A 127 21.90 33.56 10.28
N GLN A 128 21.45 33.42 11.53
CA GLN A 128 21.35 32.17 12.24
C GLN A 128 20.87 31.14 11.22
N SER A 129 21.78 30.27 10.78
CA SER A 129 21.41 28.96 10.25
C SER A 129 20.86 28.17 11.44
N SER A 130 19.74 28.64 11.97
CA SER A 130 18.90 27.86 12.85
C SER A 130 18.51 26.66 12.00
N SER A 131 19.16 25.53 12.24
CA SER A 131 18.70 24.26 11.72
C SER A 131 17.24 24.16 12.18
N ILE A 132 16.29 24.25 11.25
CA ILE A 132 14.88 24.13 11.56
C ILE A 132 14.71 22.74 12.19
N THR A 133 14.62 22.70 13.51
CA THR A 133 14.54 21.45 14.25
C THR A 133 13.13 20.95 14.09
N ARG A 134 12.97 19.88 13.30
CA ARG A 134 11.67 19.28 13.05
C ARG A 134 11.10 18.68 14.31
N THR A 135 9.85 19.04 14.59
CA THR A 135 9.09 18.50 15.71
C THR A 135 8.85 16.99 15.52
N LEU A 136 8.64 16.27 16.63
CA LEU A 136 8.28 14.85 16.56
C LEU A 136 6.96 14.64 15.80
N GLU A 137 6.02 15.58 15.91
CA GLU A 137 4.76 15.56 15.18
C GLU A 137 4.96 15.61 13.66
N GLU A 138 5.81 16.51 13.17
CA GLU A 138 6.16 16.61 11.75
C GLU A 138 6.85 15.33 11.25
N ARG A 139 7.75 14.75 12.04
CA ARG A 139 8.46 13.51 11.68
C ARG A 139 7.51 12.31 11.61
N ARG A 140 6.60 12.15 12.59
CA ARG A 140 5.54 11.13 12.54
C ARG A 140 4.64 11.30 11.34
N THR A 141 4.22 12.55 11.07
CA THR A 141 3.38 12.86 9.90
C THR A 141 4.09 12.49 8.60
N PHE A 142 5.36 12.85 8.47
CA PHE A 142 6.18 12.47 7.32
C PHE A 142 6.29 10.95 7.15
N LEU A 143 6.61 10.20 8.22
CA LEU A 143 6.72 8.74 8.17
C LEU A 143 5.37 8.08 7.81
N GLY A 144 4.26 8.59 8.36
CA GLY A 144 2.92 8.13 8.01
C GLY A 144 2.59 8.37 6.54
N CYS A 145 2.92 9.56 6.00
CA CYS A 145 2.75 9.85 4.59
C CYS A 145 3.64 8.96 3.70
N PHE A 146 4.91 8.75 4.08
CA PHE A 146 5.83 7.85 3.38
C PHE A 146 5.24 6.43 3.29
N PHE A 147 4.79 5.88 4.42
CA PHE A 147 4.15 4.58 4.50
C PHE A 147 2.89 4.49 3.63
N LEU A 148 1.98 5.46 3.75
CA LEU A 148 0.69 5.40 3.07
C LEU A 148 0.84 5.58 1.56
N ILE A 149 1.70 6.50 1.11
CA ILE A 149 2.00 6.69 -0.31
C ILE A 149 2.71 5.46 -0.88
N SER A 150 3.66 4.87 -0.15
CA SER A 150 4.30 3.61 -0.53
C SER A 150 3.26 2.50 -0.69
N THR A 151 2.35 2.35 0.27
CA THR A 151 1.24 1.39 0.21
C THR A 151 0.40 1.61 -1.03
N VAL A 152 -0.06 2.84 -1.29
CA VAL A 152 -0.87 3.13 -2.47
C VAL A 152 -0.08 2.84 -3.75
N SER A 153 1.17 3.27 -3.85
CA SER A 153 2.02 3.06 -5.02
C SER A 153 2.23 1.58 -5.35
N MET A 154 2.48 0.74 -4.34
CA MET A 154 2.65 -0.71 -4.55
C MET A 154 1.43 -1.34 -5.22
N TRP A 155 0.24 -0.89 -4.84
CA TRP A 155 -1.01 -1.51 -5.27
C TRP A 155 -1.72 -0.80 -6.43
N THR A 156 -1.47 0.50 -6.68
CA THR A 156 -2.02 1.24 -7.85
C THR A 156 -1.04 1.33 -9.00
N ARG A 157 0.27 1.38 -8.75
CA ARG A 157 1.32 1.74 -9.71
C ARG A 157 1.13 3.08 -10.43
N GLU A 158 0.19 3.92 -10.00
CA GLU A 158 -0.08 5.26 -10.54
C GLU A 158 0.73 6.36 -9.84
N LEU A 159 1.24 6.06 -8.64
CA LEU A 159 2.02 7.00 -7.84
C LEU A 159 3.50 6.62 -7.85
N TYR A 160 4.37 7.58 -8.15
CA TYR A 160 5.79 7.49 -7.82
C TYR A 160 5.97 7.83 -6.34
N PRO A 161 6.30 6.86 -5.48
CA PRO A 161 6.32 7.08 -4.05
C PRO A 161 7.53 7.94 -3.65
N VAL A 162 7.44 8.57 -2.48
CA VAL A 162 8.61 9.20 -1.87
C VAL A 162 9.66 8.12 -1.66
N GLN A 163 10.86 8.30 -2.20
CA GLN A 163 11.92 7.31 -2.12
C GLN A 163 12.42 7.17 -0.68
N TYR A 164 12.75 5.94 -0.29
CA TYR A 164 13.44 5.71 0.97
C TYR A 164 14.79 6.43 0.95
N SER A 165 15.04 7.28 1.94
CA SER A 165 16.22 8.15 1.99
C SER A 165 16.83 8.15 3.39
N ARG A 166 18.07 8.67 3.50
CA ARG A 166 18.74 8.86 4.80
C ARG A 166 17.92 9.69 5.78
N TYR A 167 17.05 10.56 5.27
CA TYR A 167 16.15 11.34 6.13
C TYR A 167 15.00 10.50 6.71
N VAL A 168 14.53 9.47 5.99
CA VAL A 168 13.59 8.49 6.55
C VAL A 168 14.25 7.77 7.73
N ASP A 169 15.50 7.31 7.57
CA ASP A 169 16.27 6.70 8.66
C ASP A 169 16.44 7.65 9.85
N GLU A 170 16.78 8.92 9.59
CA GLU A 170 16.89 9.95 10.62
C GLU A 170 15.57 10.13 11.38
N CYS A 171 14.44 10.23 10.66
CA CYS A 171 13.12 10.36 11.27
C CYS A 171 12.76 9.13 12.09
N CYS A 172 13.01 7.93 11.57
CA CYS A 172 12.80 6.68 12.28
C CYS A 172 13.59 6.65 13.58
N ARG A 173 14.89 6.99 13.53
CA ARG A 173 15.78 7.03 14.70
C ARG A 173 15.28 8.02 15.75
N VAL A 174 15.02 9.26 15.36
CA VAL A 174 14.58 10.33 16.28
C VAL A 174 13.22 9.97 16.93
N VAL A 175 12.28 9.41 16.16
CA VAL A 175 10.98 8.99 16.69
C VAL A 175 11.10 7.78 17.62
N SER A 176 11.94 6.79 17.28
CA SER A 176 12.17 5.62 18.16
C SER A 176 12.94 5.97 19.43
N GLU A 177 13.89 6.91 19.38
CA GLU A 177 14.65 7.36 20.55
C GLU A 177 13.77 8.16 21.52
N ALA A 178 12.88 8.99 20.97
CA ALA A 178 11.95 9.76 21.79
C ALA A 178 10.85 8.88 22.40
N ALA A 179 10.33 7.91 21.63
CA ALA A 179 9.29 6.95 22.04
C ALA A 179 8.15 7.58 22.88
N GLU A 180 7.66 8.76 22.44
CA GLU A 180 6.66 9.54 23.18
C GLU A 180 5.33 8.76 23.29
N TYR A 181 5.00 7.97 22.27
CA TYR A 181 3.83 7.11 22.23
C TYR A 181 4.21 5.66 21.91
N PRO A 182 3.52 4.64 22.45
CA PRO A 182 3.76 3.23 22.09
C PRO A 182 3.66 2.97 20.57
N THR A 183 2.82 3.74 19.88
CA THR A 183 2.64 3.68 18.43
C THR A 183 3.83 4.20 17.62
N ASP A 184 4.77 4.92 18.25
CA ASP A 184 5.98 5.41 17.58
C ASP A 184 6.82 4.27 17.03
N LEU A 185 6.96 3.19 17.81
CA LEU A 185 7.63 1.97 17.36
C LEU A 185 6.90 1.34 16.17
N SER A 186 5.57 1.28 16.19
CA SER A 186 4.78 0.75 15.07
C SER A 186 5.01 1.54 13.78
N VAL A 187 5.01 2.87 13.86
CA VAL A 187 5.27 3.75 12.70
C VAL A 187 6.68 3.53 12.14
N VAL A 188 7.68 3.39 13.01
CA VAL A 188 9.06 3.10 12.60
C VAL A 188 9.17 1.76 11.87
N HIS A 189 8.52 0.72 12.40
CA HIS A 189 8.51 -0.60 11.76
C HIS A 189 7.83 -0.56 10.39
N LEU A 190 6.64 0.07 10.28
CA LEU A 190 5.95 0.24 9.01
C LEU A 190 6.79 1.01 7.99
N ALA A 191 7.46 2.08 8.40
CA ALA A 191 8.32 2.87 7.52
C ALA A 191 9.52 2.05 7.01
N ARG A 192 10.19 1.27 7.86
CA ARG A 192 11.32 0.42 7.45
C ARG A 192 10.88 -0.69 6.50
N LEU A 193 9.78 -1.36 6.82
CA LEU A 193 9.15 -2.37 5.97
C LEU A 193 8.84 -1.81 4.57
N HIS A 194 8.16 -0.67 4.51
CA HIS A 194 7.81 -0.04 3.23
C HIS A 194 9.01 0.58 2.50
N GLY A 195 10.11 0.86 3.20
CA GLY A 195 11.40 1.16 2.61
C GLY A 195 12.04 -0.02 1.87
N LEU A 196 11.93 -1.22 2.46
CA LEU A 196 12.34 -2.45 1.79
C LEU A 196 11.44 -2.73 0.58
N ALA A 197 10.14 -2.50 0.70
CA ALA A 197 9.19 -2.67 -0.39
C ALA A 197 9.48 -1.76 -1.61
N ASP A 198 9.88 -0.50 -1.37
CA ASP A 198 10.37 0.40 -2.42
C ASP A 198 11.60 -0.17 -3.13
N ARG A 199 12.55 -0.74 -2.38
CA ARG A 199 13.76 -1.36 -2.95
C ARG A 199 13.46 -2.63 -3.74
N ILE A 200 12.58 -3.49 -3.23
CA ILE A 200 12.08 -4.67 -3.94
C ILE A 200 11.48 -4.21 -5.27
N SER A 201 10.56 -3.24 -5.22
CA SER A 201 9.90 -2.71 -6.41
C SER A 201 10.94 -2.24 -7.42
N ARG A 202 11.88 -1.37 -7.05
CA ARG A 202 12.89 -0.82 -7.97
C ARG A 202 13.90 -1.83 -8.52
N SER A 203 14.27 -2.83 -7.71
CA SER A 203 15.26 -3.83 -8.12
C SER A 203 14.67 -4.95 -8.96
N LEU A 204 13.39 -5.26 -8.77
CA LEU A 204 12.72 -6.40 -9.38
C LEU A 204 11.69 -6.02 -10.46
N THR A 205 11.55 -4.73 -10.85
CA THR A 205 10.60 -4.30 -11.90
C THR A 205 10.95 -4.90 -13.27
N PRO A 206 10.05 -5.64 -13.95
CA PRO A 206 10.28 -6.29 -15.26
C PRO A 206 10.76 -5.36 -16.39
N GLU A 207 10.40 -4.08 -16.36
CA GLU A 207 10.82 -3.08 -17.37
C GLU A 207 12.35 -2.97 -17.49
N ASN A 208 13.07 -3.10 -16.37
CA ASN A 208 14.53 -3.06 -16.36
C ASN A 208 15.17 -4.32 -17.00
N TRP A 209 14.39 -5.38 -17.20
CA TRP A 209 14.86 -6.71 -17.60
C TRP A 209 14.93 -6.79 -19.12
N HIS A 210 14.03 -6.12 -19.83
CA HIS A 210 14.05 -6.04 -21.29
C HIS A 210 15.21 -5.20 -21.82
N THR A 211 15.71 -4.25 -21.03
CA THR A 211 16.81 -3.33 -21.42
C THR A 211 18.20 -3.91 -21.15
N ILE A 212 18.34 -4.85 -20.22
CA ILE A 212 19.64 -5.40 -19.79
C ILE A 212 19.73 -6.90 -20.13
N PRO A 213 20.72 -7.33 -20.94
CA PRO A 213 20.95 -8.74 -21.23
C PRO A 213 21.12 -9.58 -19.96
N ALA A 214 20.53 -10.78 -19.92
CA ALA A 214 20.59 -11.68 -18.76
C ALA A 214 22.01 -12.02 -18.28
N CYS A 215 22.98 -12.02 -19.21
CA CYS A 215 24.38 -12.33 -18.95
C CYS A 215 25.13 -11.21 -18.20
N THR A 216 24.61 -9.97 -18.23
CA THR A 216 25.21 -8.81 -17.55
C THR A 216 24.43 -8.37 -16.32
N SER A 217 23.24 -8.92 -16.09
CA SER A 217 22.41 -8.64 -14.92
C SER A 217 22.79 -9.53 -13.73
N PHE A 218 22.76 -8.96 -12.52
CA PHE A 218 22.88 -9.73 -11.27
C PHE A 218 21.76 -10.79 -11.20
N PRO A 219 22.06 -12.07 -10.85
CA PRO A 219 21.04 -13.11 -10.82
C PRO A 219 19.88 -12.77 -9.88
N LEU A 220 18.65 -12.92 -10.36
CA LEU A 220 17.43 -12.62 -9.61
C LEU A 220 17.41 -13.32 -8.25
N GLY A 221 17.76 -14.62 -8.24
CA GLY A 221 17.82 -15.41 -7.01
C GLY A 221 18.77 -14.84 -5.97
N ALA A 222 19.93 -14.32 -6.37
CA ALA A 222 20.88 -13.69 -5.46
C ALA A 222 20.35 -12.35 -4.92
N GLY A 223 19.66 -11.56 -5.76
CA GLY A 223 19.02 -10.30 -5.35
C GLY A 223 17.92 -10.53 -4.32
N VAL A 224 17.09 -11.55 -4.56
CA VAL A 224 16.04 -11.98 -3.65
C VAL A 224 16.62 -12.46 -2.32
N LYS A 225 17.71 -13.23 -2.33
CA LYS A 225 18.38 -13.69 -1.10
C LYS A 225 18.98 -12.56 -0.28
N LEU A 226 19.52 -11.52 -0.92
CA LEU A 226 19.99 -10.33 -0.22
C LEU A 226 18.83 -9.63 0.50
N LEU A 227 17.73 -9.36 -0.22
CA LEU A 227 16.56 -8.69 0.33
C LEU A 227 15.84 -9.53 1.40
N GLU A 228 15.82 -10.86 1.25
CA GLU A 228 15.32 -11.82 2.25
C GLU A 228 16.09 -11.70 3.57
N SER A 229 17.42 -11.58 3.52
CA SER A 229 18.24 -11.46 4.73
C SER A 229 17.91 -10.19 5.52
N GLU A 230 17.63 -9.09 4.83
CA GLU A 230 17.22 -7.83 5.46
C GLU A 230 15.80 -7.89 6.01
N LEU A 231 14.88 -8.54 5.30
CA LEU A 231 13.51 -8.78 5.76
C LEU A 231 13.51 -9.58 7.07
N LEU A 232 14.33 -10.64 7.16
CA LEU A 232 14.47 -11.44 8.38
C LEU A 232 14.99 -10.63 9.57
N GLN A 233 15.90 -9.68 9.35
CA GLN A 233 16.35 -8.75 10.40
C GLN A 233 15.21 -7.86 10.90
N LEU A 234 14.36 -7.36 9.99
CA LEU A 234 13.17 -6.60 10.37
C LEU A 234 12.14 -7.45 11.13
N ARG A 235 12.04 -8.75 10.83
CA ARG A 235 11.19 -9.69 11.59
C ARG A 235 11.66 -9.86 13.03
N ALA A 236 12.98 -9.95 13.22
CA ALA A 236 13.55 -10.10 14.56
C ALA A 236 13.21 -8.86 15.42
N SER A 237 13.35 -7.65 14.88
CA SER A 237 13.02 -6.42 15.62
C SER A 237 11.52 -6.28 15.91
N LEU A 238 10.64 -6.78 15.03
CA LEU A 238 9.19 -6.80 15.26
C LEU A 238 8.80 -7.68 16.47
N SER A 239 9.49 -8.81 16.63
CA SER A 239 9.17 -9.79 17.69
C SER A 239 9.48 -9.25 19.09
N GLU A 240 10.42 -8.30 19.20
CA GLU A 240 10.78 -7.62 20.44
C GLU A 240 9.75 -6.56 20.87
N GLY A 241 8.99 -6.01 19.91
CA GLY A 241 8.03 -4.91 20.12
C GLY A 241 6.59 -5.31 20.48
N GLY A 242 6.32 -6.62 20.63
CA GLY A 242 4.98 -7.16 20.88
C GLY A 242 4.23 -7.59 19.61
N GLN A 243 3.32 -8.58 19.75
CA GLN A 243 2.58 -9.14 18.62
C GLN A 243 1.45 -8.20 18.18
N ASN A 244 1.67 -7.43 17.12
CA ASN A 244 0.63 -6.67 16.44
C ASN A 244 0.29 -7.35 15.11
N ALA A 245 -0.94 -7.89 15.00
CA ALA A 245 -1.40 -8.60 13.81
C ALA A 245 -1.30 -7.74 12.53
N VAL A 246 -1.58 -6.43 12.62
CA VAL A 246 -1.50 -5.52 11.47
C VAL A 246 -0.05 -5.35 11.01
N LEU A 247 0.91 -5.19 11.93
CA LEU A 247 2.33 -5.12 11.56
C LEU A 247 2.81 -6.42 10.91
N LEU A 248 2.38 -7.56 11.45
CA LEU A 248 2.72 -8.87 10.91
C LEU A 248 2.10 -9.12 9.53
N LEU A 249 0.88 -8.63 9.29
CA LEU A 249 0.27 -8.63 7.96
C LEU A 249 1.08 -7.81 6.95
N HIS A 250 1.56 -6.62 7.33
CA HIS A 250 2.43 -5.82 6.48
C HIS A 250 3.77 -6.53 6.19
N TYR A 251 4.34 -7.21 7.19
CA TYR A 251 5.53 -8.03 7.00
C TYR A 251 5.28 -9.13 5.95
N HIS A 252 4.23 -9.94 6.11
CA HIS A 252 3.91 -11.01 5.16
C HIS A 252 3.56 -10.46 3.78
N ALA A 253 2.91 -9.29 3.68
CA ALA A 253 2.65 -8.66 2.39
C ALA A 253 3.93 -8.30 1.62
N ILE A 254 4.97 -7.84 2.31
CA ILE A 254 6.28 -7.53 1.69
C ILE A 254 7.04 -8.81 1.35
N GLU A 255 6.90 -9.85 2.17
CA GLU A 255 7.43 -11.18 1.90
C GLU A 255 6.79 -11.78 0.62
N ILE A 256 5.47 -11.64 0.48
CA ILE A 256 4.74 -11.98 -0.75
C ILE A 256 5.27 -11.16 -1.94
N LEU A 257 5.38 -9.84 -1.81
CA LEU A 257 5.90 -8.95 -2.86
C LEU A 257 7.30 -9.35 -3.34
N LEU A 258 8.17 -9.78 -2.42
CA LEU A 258 9.52 -10.23 -2.73
C LEU A 258 9.50 -11.50 -3.60
N TYR A 259 8.71 -12.49 -3.20
CA TYR A 259 8.72 -13.82 -3.84
C TYR A 259 7.76 -13.96 -5.03
N GLU A 260 6.72 -13.12 -5.14
CA GLU A 260 5.76 -13.19 -6.25
C GLU A 260 6.39 -12.91 -7.61
N THR A 261 7.60 -12.34 -7.63
CA THR A 261 8.40 -12.18 -8.85
C THR A 261 8.60 -13.51 -9.59
N ALA A 262 8.63 -14.64 -8.87
CA ALA A 262 8.70 -15.99 -9.45
C ALA A 262 7.44 -16.41 -10.22
N LEU A 263 6.30 -15.75 -10.00
CA LEU A 263 5.05 -15.98 -10.72
C LEU A 263 5.01 -15.26 -12.08
N ASN A 264 6.01 -14.45 -12.42
CA ASN A 264 6.07 -13.78 -13.71
C ASN A 264 6.65 -14.69 -14.79
N ASP A 265 5.79 -15.22 -15.65
CA ASP A 265 6.17 -16.09 -16.76
C ASP A 265 6.94 -15.38 -17.88
N GLY A 266 6.90 -14.03 -17.92
CA GLY A 266 7.70 -13.23 -18.84
C GLY A 266 9.19 -13.15 -18.49
N ILE A 267 9.60 -13.64 -17.31
CA ILE A 267 11.01 -13.67 -16.89
C ILE A 267 11.62 -15.01 -17.32
N GLY A 268 12.51 -14.98 -18.31
CA GLY A 268 13.24 -16.17 -18.75
C GLY A 268 14.00 -16.85 -17.60
N LEU A 269 13.90 -18.19 -17.52
CA LEU A 269 14.47 -19.01 -16.43
C LEU A 269 15.97 -18.76 -16.18
N SER A 270 16.72 -18.39 -17.23
CA SER A 270 18.16 -18.08 -17.14
C SER A 270 18.48 -16.91 -16.20
N ARG A 271 17.53 -15.99 -15.97
CA ARG A 271 17.75 -14.84 -15.09
C ARG A 271 17.69 -15.18 -13.60
N TYR A 272 17.18 -16.35 -13.23
CA TYR A 272 17.14 -16.81 -11.84
C TYR A 272 18.48 -17.39 -11.34
N GLY A 273 19.49 -17.51 -12.21
CA GLY A 273 20.81 -18.05 -11.86
C GLY A 273 20.84 -19.58 -11.96
N ALA A 274 21.02 -20.28 -10.84
CA ALA A 274 21.22 -21.74 -10.75
C ALA A 274 19.98 -22.59 -11.14
N TYR A 275 19.48 -22.41 -12.37
CA TYR A 275 18.43 -23.23 -12.99
C TYR A 275 17.08 -23.08 -12.20
N PRO A 276 16.02 -23.85 -12.47
CA PRO A 276 14.68 -23.71 -11.89
C PRO A 276 14.56 -23.78 -10.36
N PHE A 277 15.55 -24.31 -9.64
CA PHE A 277 15.44 -24.53 -8.20
C PHE A 277 15.26 -23.23 -7.41
N SER A 278 15.95 -22.15 -7.82
CA SER A 278 15.78 -20.83 -7.21
C SER A 278 14.36 -20.30 -7.39
N ARG A 279 13.80 -20.42 -8.61
CA ARG A 279 12.41 -20.03 -8.89
C ARG A 279 11.43 -20.86 -8.06
N LEU A 280 11.65 -22.17 -8.01
CA LEU A 280 10.79 -23.08 -7.26
C LEU A 280 10.82 -22.80 -5.76
N SER A 281 12.01 -22.58 -5.19
CA SER A 281 12.16 -22.17 -3.79
C SER A 281 11.44 -20.86 -3.50
N MET A 282 11.46 -19.89 -4.42
CA MET A 282 10.72 -18.64 -4.28
C MET A 282 9.20 -18.87 -4.33
N LEU A 283 8.70 -19.73 -5.22
CA LEU A 283 7.27 -20.07 -5.26
C LEU A 283 6.79 -20.70 -3.95
N TYR A 284 7.55 -21.64 -3.39
CA TYR A 284 7.23 -22.24 -2.08
C TYR A 284 7.29 -21.22 -0.95
N ALA A 285 8.26 -20.31 -0.96
CA ALA A 285 8.33 -19.23 0.03
C ALA A 285 7.15 -18.25 -0.12
N CYS A 286 6.75 -17.91 -1.34
CA CYS A 286 5.57 -17.10 -1.64
C CYS A 286 4.30 -17.75 -1.10
N LEU A 287 4.13 -19.06 -1.33
CA LEU A 287 3.00 -19.84 -0.82
C LEU A 287 2.93 -19.84 0.71
N ASN A 288 4.06 -20.10 1.37
CA ASN A 288 4.11 -20.10 2.83
C ASN A 288 3.81 -18.70 3.41
N SER A 289 4.34 -17.65 2.80
CA SER A 289 4.09 -16.26 3.21
C SER A 289 2.61 -15.88 3.03
N THR A 290 2.00 -16.31 1.92
CA THR A 290 0.57 -16.12 1.65
C THR A 290 -0.29 -16.85 2.68
N LYS A 291 0.08 -18.08 3.04
CA LYS A 291 -0.59 -18.83 4.10
C LYS A 291 -0.52 -18.10 5.44
N LEU A 292 0.68 -17.69 5.86
CA LEU A 292 0.90 -16.99 7.12
C LEU A 292 0.16 -15.64 7.16
N CYS A 293 0.04 -14.95 6.02
CA CYS A 293 -0.76 -13.74 5.88
C CYS A 293 -2.23 -14.01 6.23
N PHE A 294 -2.86 -15.02 5.63
CA PHE A 294 -4.25 -15.38 5.95
C PHE A 294 -4.41 -15.88 7.39
N GLU A 295 -3.51 -16.74 7.87
CA GLU A 295 -3.54 -17.21 9.26
C GLU A 295 -3.47 -16.06 10.26
N THR A 296 -2.60 -15.08 10.01
CA THR A 296 -2.50 -13.85 10.81
C THR A 296 -3.78 -13.03 10.72
N ALA A 297 -4.37 -12.87 9.53
CA ALA A 297 -5.61 -12.13 9.34
C ALA A 297 -6.75 -12.74 10.18
N TYR A 298 -6.83 -14.07 10.25
CA TYR A 298 -7.82 -14.77 11.06
C TYR A 298 -7.64 -14.60 12.58
N THR A 299 -6.49 -14.09 13.04
CA THR A 299 -6.30 -13.74 14.47
C THR A 299 -6.95 -12.41 14.86
N ILE A 300 -7.32 -11.58 13.88
CA ILE A 300 -7.97 -10.30 14.13
C ILE A 300 -9.37 -10.54 14.72
N PRO A 301 -9.68 -9.95 15.89
CA PRO A 301 -11.00 -10.06 16.51
C PRO A 301 -12.10 -9.62 15.55
N ALA A 302 -13.21 -10.37 15.52
CA ALA A 302 -14.35 -10.10 14.64
C ALA A 302 -14.85 -8.64 14.75
N PHE A 303 -14.79 -8.05 15.94
CA PHE A 303 -15.19 -6.66 16.16
C PHE A 303 -14.31 -5.63 15.43
N ASP A 304 -13.02 -5.91 15.22
CA ASP A 304 -12.07 -4.94 14.68
C ASP A 304 -12.10 -4.86 13.15
N TRP A 305 -12.71 -5.83 12.47
CA TRP A 305 -12.68 -5.94 11.01
C TRP A 305 -13.16 -4.68 10.28
N PHE A 306 -14.28 -4.06 10.70
CA PHE A 306 -14.76 -2.84 10.01
C PHE A 306 -13.99 -1.57 10.38
N ASP A 307 -13.03 -1.65 11.31
CA ASP A 307 -12.18 -0.53 11.70
C ASP A 307 -10.79 -0.59 11.05
N LEU A 308 -10.47 -1.69 10.35
CA LEU A 308 -9.18 -1.86 9.71
C LEU A 308 -8.93 -0.77 8.64
N PRO A 309 -7.72 -0.19 8.60
CA PRO A 309 -7.36 0.76 7.57
C PRO A 309 -7.42 0.13 6.17
N TYR A 310 -7.62 0.99 5.17
CA TYR A 310 -7.57 0.66 3.74
C TYR A 310 -6.34 -0.18 3.36
N ALA A 311 -5.18 0.10 3.96
CA ALA A 311 -3.94 -0.63 3.71
C ALA A 311 -4.06 -2.15 3.95
N VAL A 312 -4.82 -2.56 4.98
CA VAL A 312 -5.04 -3.97 5.31
C VAL A 312 -5.98 -4.64 4.32
N TRP A 313 -6.98 -3.91 3.83
CA TRP A 313 -7.84 -4.41 2.76
C TRP A 313 -7.07 -4.59 1.46
N ALA A 314 -6.20 -3.63 1.13
CA ALA A 314 -5.37 -3.69 -0.07
C ALA A 314 -4.40 -4.89 -0.05
N LEU A 315 -3.70 -5.13 1.07
CA LEU A 315 -2.80 -6.28 1.17
C LEU A 315 -3.56 -7.61 1.10
N LEU A 316 -4.77 -7.70 1.69
CA LEU A 316 -5.58 -8.92 1.63
C LEU A 316 -6.07 -9.19 0.21
N GLY A 317 -6.54 -8.16 -0.49
CA GLY A 317 -6.89 -8.26 -1.92
C GLY A 317 -5.72 -8.78 -2.75
N HIS A 318 -4.53 -8.24 -2.55
CA HIS A 318 -3.32 -8.72 -3.23
C HIS A 318 -2.99 -10.18 -2.87
N ALA A 319 -3.05 -10.57 -1.59
CA ALA A 319 -2.81 -11.95 -1.16
C ALA A 319 -3.82 -12.95 -1.78
N ILE A 320 -5.08 -12.55 -1.98
CA ILE A 320 -6.09 -13.36 -2.68
C ILE A 320 -5.65 -13.60 -4.14
N VAL A 321 -5.22 -12.55 -4.84
CA VAL A 321 -4.75 -12.67 -6.24
C VAL A 321 -3.53 -13.59 -6.32
N VAL A 322 -2.54 -13.40 -5.43
CA VAL A 322 -1.34 -14.24 -5.38
C VAL A 322 -1.67 -15.70 -5.11
N LEU A 323 -2.57 -15.98 -4.14
CA LEU A 323 -2.99 -17.35 -3.85
C LEU A 323 -3.69 -18.01 -5.04
N SER A 324 -4.55 -17.28 -5.74
CA SER A 324 -5.20 -17.75 -6.96
C SER A 324 -4.17 -18.10 -8.03
N ARG A 325 -3.19 -17.22 -8.25
CA ARG A 325 -2.10 -17.44 -9.22
C ARG A 325 -1.23 -18.64 -8.85
N LEU A 326 -0.82 -18.77 -7.59
CA LEU A 326 -0.05 -19.92 -7.11
C LEU A 326 -0.80 -21.25 -7.33
N SER A 327 -2.12 -21.23 -7.10
CA SER A 327 -2.98 -22.42 -7.26
C SER A 327 -3.22 -22.80 -8.72
N LEU A 328 -3.23 -21.83 -9.64
CA LEU A 328 -3.48 -22.03 -11.07
C LEU A 328 -2.20 -22.10 -11.93
N SER A 329 -1.03 -21.76 -11.36
CA SER A 329 0.25 -21.70 -12.09
C SER A 329 0.67 -23.10 -12.55
N LYS A 330 1.17 -23.18 -13.79
CA LYS A 330 1.78 -24.36 -14.37
C LYS A 330 3.25 -24.04 -14.61
N ALA A 331 4.12 -24.58 -13.75
CA ALA A 331 5.57 -24.43 -13.87
C ALA A 331 6.25 -25.78 -13.63
N ASP A 332 7.39 -26.00 -14.28
CA ASP A 332 8.15 -27.23 -14.12
C ASP A 332 8.54 -27.45 -12.66
N GLY A 333 8.14 -28.59 -12.09
CA GLY A 333 8.38 -28.93 -10.69
C GLY A 333 7.46 -28.26 -9.67
N TRP A 334 6.49 -27.43 -10.12
CA TRP A 334 5.46 -26.85 -9.25
C TRP A 334 4.27 -27.80 -9.12
N ASP A 335 4.03 -28.29 -7.89
CA ASP A 335 2.95 -29.23 -7.60
C ASP A 335 1.70 -28.52 -7.08
N GLN A 336 0.67 -28.42 -7.92
CA GLN A 336 -0.62 -27.83 -7.55
C GLN A 336 -1.33 -28.59 -6.43
N GLU A 337 -1.10 -29.90 -6.30
CA GLU A 337 -1.68 -30.69 -5.21
C GLU A 337 -1.02 -30.35 -3.87
N TYR A 338 0.29 -30.10 -3.87
CA TYR A 338 0.99 -29.58 -2.70
C TYR A 338 0.45 -28.20 -2.29
N VAL A 339 0.21 -27.30 -3.25
CA VAL A 339 -0.40 -25.98 -2.99
C VAL A 339 -1.72 -26.15 -2.25
N ARG A 340 -2.61 -26.98 -2.79
CA ARG A 340 -3.94 -27.26 -2.22
C ARG A 340 -3.87 -27.84 -0.80
N LYS A 341 -2.95 -28.76 -0.55
CA LYS A 341 -2.72 -29.33 0.80
C LYS A 341 -2.18 -28.31 1.79
N THR A 342 -1.38 -27.35 1.31
CA THR A 342 -0.78 -26.31 2.16
C THR A 342 -1.79 -25.23 2.51
N ILE A 343 -2.50 -24.71 1.50
CA ILE A 343 -3.57 -23.73 1.63
C ILE A 343 -4.51 -23.82 0.42
N ASP A 344 -5.73 -24.31 0.64
CA ASP A 344 -6.75 -24.42 -0.39
C ASP A 344 -7.45 -23.06 -0.61
N PHE A 345 -7.53 -22.61 -1.87
CA PHE A 345 -8.10 -21.31 -2.20
C PHE A 345 -9.57 -21.20 -1.78
N SER A 346 -10.39 -22.20 -2.11
CA SER A 346 -11.83 -22.21 -1.86
C SER A 346 -12.13 -22.16 -0.36
N ALA A 347 -11.47 -23.01 0.43
CA ALA A 347 -11.57 -23.04 1.88
C ALA A 347 -11.05 -21.75 2.54
N THR A 348 -10.02 -21.13 1.98
CA THR A 348 -9.48 -19.85 2.46
C THR A 348 -10.49 -18.73 2.26
N MET A 349 -11.14 -18.66 1.09
CA MET A 349 -12.21 -17.69 0.84
C MET A 349 -13.41 -17.92 1.77
N ASP A 350 -13.82 -19.18 1.97
CA ASP A 350 -14.92 -19.52 2.90
C ASP A 350 -14.61 -19.14 4.35
N LYS A 351 -13.36 -19.33 4.78
CA LYS A 351 -12.94 -18.90 6.12
C LYS A 351 -12.93 -17.38 6.24
N LEU A 352 -12.45 -16.65 5.24
CA LEU A 352 -12.49 -15.19 5.24
C LEU A 352 -13.94 -14.67 5.30
N MET A 353 -14.84 -15.21 4.47
CA MET A 353 -16.26 -14.86 4.49
C MET A 353 -16.91 -15.12 5.86
N ARG A 354 -16.61 -16.27 6.51
CA ARG A 354 -17.10 -16.55 7.86
C ARG A 354 -16.64 -15.54 8.92
N HIS A 355 -15.41 -15.04 8.83
CA HIS A 355 -14.94 -13.98 9.74
C HIS A 355 -15.70 -12.67 9.53
N LEU A 356 -16.01 -12.31 8.27
CA LEU A 356 -16.79 -11.12 7.94
C LEU A 356 -18.25 -11.25 8.36
N ASP A 357 -18.86 -12.42 8.18
CA ASP A 357 -20.22 -12.70 8.66
C ASP A 357 -20.28 -12.63 10.19
N ALA A 358 -19.30 -13.19 10.91
CA ALA A 358 -19.22 -13.05 12.37
C ALA A 358 -19.05 -11.58 12.82
N ALA A 359 -18.25 -10.79 12.10
CA ALA A 359 -18.12 -9.36 12.36
C ALA A 359 -19.43 -8.60 12.14
N LYS A 360 -20.19 -8.98 11.11
CA LYS A 360 -21.51 -8.43 10.78
C LYS A 360 -22.52 -8.76 11.87
N GLU A 361 -22.64 -10.02 12.27
CA GLU A 361 -23.55 -10.45 13.32
C GLU A 361 -23.26 -9.75 14.65
N LEU A 362 -21.99 -9.56 15.00
CA LEU A 362 -21.61 -8.80 16.21
C LEU A 362 -22.01 -7.33 16.11
N ALA A 363 -21.87 -6.71 14.94
CA ALA A 363 -22.28 -5.32 14.73
C ALA A 363 -23.81 -5.16 14.83
N GLU A 364 -24.59 -6.10 14.29
CA GLU A 364 -26.06 -6.05 14.30
C GLU A 364 -26.67 -6.39 15.67
N ASN A 365 -26.03 -7.29 16.44
CA ASN A 365 -26.56 -7.76 17.73
C ASN A 365 -26.09 -6.93 18.95
N GLN A 366 -25.28 -5.89 18.76
CA GLN A 366 -24.80 -5.07 19.86
C GLN A 366 -25.91 -4.18 20.45
N SER A 367 -26.22 -4.42 21.73
CA SER A 367 -27.27 -3.73 22.49
C SER A 367 -26.69 -2.66 23.43
N TRP A 368 -27.21 -1.43 23.28
CA TRP A 368 -27.25 -0.21 24.11
C TRP A 368 -26.07 0.28 24.98
N TYR A 369 -25.11 -0.56 25.41
CA TYR A 369 -24.00 -0.13 26.28
C TYR A 369 -22.74 0.31 25.52
N GLN A 370 -22.58 -0.17 24.29
CA GLN A 370 -21.58 0.28 23.34
C GLN A 370 -22.28 1.12 22.28
N LEU A 371 -21.59 2.12 21.72
CA LEU A 371 -22.09 2.84 20.56
C LEU A 371 -22.51 1.77 19.53
N SER A 372 -23.72 1.89 18.96
CA SER A 372 -24.32 0.93 17.99
C SER A 372 -23.34 0.59 16.83
N ARG A 373 -23.68 -0.15 15.78
CA ARG A 373 -22.80 -0.14 14.60
C ARG A 373 -23.59 -0.42 13.36
N VAL A 374 -23.43 0.43 12.35
CA VAL A 374 -23.94 0.13 11.02
C VAL A 374 -22.85 -0.58 10.25
N VAL A 375 -23.16 -1.76 9.72
CA VAL A 375 -22.28 -2.48 8.81
C VAL A 375 -22.12 -1.62 7.55
N PRO A 376 -20.91 -1.15 7.21
CA PRO A 376 -20.75 -0.26 6.07
C PRO A 376 -21.10 -0.97 4.76
N GLN A 377 -21.83 -0.30 3.86
CA GLN A 377 -22.35 -0.90 2.62
C GLN A 377 -21.25 -1.53 1.75
N LEU A 378 -20.03 -0.99 1.80
CA LEU A 378 -18.86 -1.56 1.12
C LEU A 378 -18.59 -3.02 1.52
N TYR A 379 -18.84 -3.40 2.77
CA TYR A 379 -18.59 -4.76 3.23
C TYR A 379 -19.58 -5.76 2.62
N LEU A 380 -20.83 -5.33 2.43
CA LEU A 380 -21.84 -6.15 1.77
C LEU A 380 -21.48 -6.39 0.30
N THR A 381 -21.00 -5.36 -0.39
CA THR A 381 -20.52 -5.52 -1.78
C THR A 381 -19.22 -6.32 -1.86
N PHE A 382 -18.32 -6.18 -0.87
CA PHE A 382 -17.10 -6.98 -0.80
C PHE A 382 -17.39 -8.47 -0.61
N MET A 383 -18.33 -8.83 0.26
CA MET A 383 -18.76 -10.22 0.46
C MET A 383 -19.26 -10.87 -0.84
N GLU A 384 -20.10 -10.15 -1.59
CA GLU A 384 -20.59 -10.67 -2.87
C GLU A 384 -19.46 -10.87 -3.88
N LYS A 385 -18.48 -9.97 -3.90
CA LYS A 385 -17.31 -10.11 -4.76
C LYS A 385 -16.41 -11.26 -4.36
N LEU A 386 -16.18 -11.50 -3.07
CA LEU A 386 -15.45 -12.70 -2.63
C LEU A 386 -16.10 -13.99 -3.16
N ARG A 387 -17.44 -14.06 -3.19
CA ARG A 387 -18.16 -15.20 -3.77
C ARG A 387 -17.91 -15.33 -5.27
N ARG A 388 -17.98 -14.21 -6.02
CA ARG A 388 -17.68 -14.20 -7.47
C ARG A 388 -16.24 -14.64 -7.76
N ILE A 389 -15.27 -14.12 -7.01
CA ILE A 389 -13.85 -14.45 -7.13
C ILE A 389 -13.63 -15.94 -6.87
N LYS A 390 -14.25 -16.47 -5.82
CA LYS A 390 -14.24 -17.90 -5.52
C LYS A 390 -14.76 -18.73 -6.69
N ALA A 391 -15.95 -18.39 -7.21
CA ALA A 391 -16.57 -19.10 -8.32
C ALA A 391 -15.71 -19.02 -9.60
N ALA A 392 -15.14 -17.86 -9.92
CA ALA A 392 -14.28 -17.66 -11.08
C ALA A 392 -12.99 -18.51 -10.98
N HIS A 393 -12.36 -18.54 -9.81
CA HIS A 393 -11.21 -19.40 -9.56
C HIS A 393 -11.55 -20.89 -9.74
N GLU A 394 -12.65 -21.36 -9.15
CA GLU A 394 -13.09 -22.75 -9.27
C GLU A 394 -13.47 -23.14 -10.71
N ALA A 395 -14.05 -22.21 -11.48
CA ALA A 395 -14.32 -22.42 -12.91
C ALA A 395 -13.03 -22.62 -13.71
N LYS A 396 -12.04 -21.76 -13.51
CA LYS A 396 -10.72 -21.88 -14.15
C LYS A 396 -10.00 -23.17 -13.79
N TYR A 397 -10.00 -23.51 -12.51
CA TYR A 397 -9.35 -24.72 -12.03
C TYR A 397 -9.96 -25.96 -12.69
N ARG A 398 -11.29 -26.03 -12.80
CA ARG A 398 -12.00 -27.10 -13.53
C ARG A 398 -11.66 -27.12 -15.02
N ALA A 399 -11.61 -25.95 -15.67
CA ALA A 399 -11.22 -25.86 -17.08
C ALA A 399 -9.79 -26.36 -17.32
N GLN A 400 -8.85 -26.03 -16.44
CA GLN A 400 -7.46 -26.52 -16.51
C GLN A 400 -7.34 -28.03 -16.32
N GLN A 401 -8.20 -28.65 -15.50
CA GLN A 401 -8.26 -30.10 -15.34
C GLN A 401 -8.87 -30.79 -16.57
N ALA A 402 -9.90 -30.19 -17.17
CA ALA A 402 -10.55 -30.71 -18.37
C ALA A 402 -9.66 -30.63 -19.63
N SER A 403 -8.73 -29.66 -19.67
CA SER A 403 -7.80 -29.48 -20.79
C SER A 403 -6.59 -30.43 -20.78
N ILE A 404 -6.50 -31.37 -19.83
CA ILE A 404 -5.44 -32.39 -19.81
C ILE A 404 -5.80 -33.47 -20.85
N PRO A 405 -5.00 -33.68 -21.91
CA PRO A 405 -5.39 -34.54 -23.02
C PRO A 405 -5.39 -36.01 -22.60
N GLY A 406 -6.59 -36.56 -22.41
CA GLY A 406 -6.83 -37.98 -22.15
C GLY A 406 -8.18 -38.50 -22.65
N VAL A 407 -9.02 -37.66 -23.27
CA VAL A 407 -10.28 -38.10 -23.89
C VAL A 407 -10.36 -37.52 -25.30
N THR A 408 -10.01 -38.35 -26.28
CA THR A 408 -10.22 -38.04 -27.70
C THR A 408 -11.70 -38.14 -28.02
N THR A 409 -12.45 -37.04 -27.87
CA THR A 409 -13.72 -36.87 -28.57
C THR A 409 -13.50 -35.94 -29.75
N ILE A 410 -13.64 -36.51 -30.94
CA ILE A 410 -13.57 -35.85 -32.24
C ILE A 410 -14.58 -34.68 -32.27
N PRO A 411 -14.20 -33.44 -32.65
CA PRO A 411 -15.16 -32.36 -32.79
C PRO A 411 -15.87 -32.40 -34.16
N SER A 412 -17.19 -32.23 -34.13
CA SER A 412 -18.03 -31.91 -35.28
C SER A 412 -17.90 -30.41 -35.63
N PRO A 413 -17.89 -30.03 -36.92
CA PRO A 413 -17.57 -28.66 -37.33
C PRO A 413 -18.81 -27.77 -37.31
N ALA A 414 -19.00 -26.98 -36.25
CA ALA A 414 -19.81 -25.78 -36.31
C ALA A 414 -19.55 -24.89 -35.08
N GLN A 415 -18.69 -23.88 -35.26
CA GLN A 415 -18.71 -22.54 -34.67
C GLN A 415 -17.28 -22.02 -34.57
N THR A 416 -16.87 -21.31 -35.63
CA THR A 416 -15.70 -20.45 -35.61
C THR A 416 -15.97 -19.30 -34.65
N ILE A 417 -15.55 -19.46 -33.39
CA ILE A 417 -15.32 -18.33 -32.50
C ILE A 417 -13.87 -17.91 -32.75
N MET A 418 -13.68 -16.63 -33.09
CA MET A 418 -12.36 -16.01 -33.28
C MET A 418 -11.46 -16.36 -32.10
N MET A 419 -10.43 -17.18 -32.36
CA MET A 419 -9.26 -17.23 -31.47
C MET A 419 -8.56 -15.90 -31.57
N LEU A 420 -8.69 -15.07 -30.53
CA LEU A 420 -7.74 -14.02 -30.27
C LEU A 420 -6.43 -14.71 -29.87
N THR A 421 -5.40 -14.45 -30.67
CA THR A 421 -4.05 -14.97 -30.52
C THR A 421 -3.42 -14.47 -29.22
N ASP A 422 -2.76 -15.38 -28.49
CA ASP A 422 -2.10 -15.23 -27.18
C ASP A 422 -0.99 -14.13 -27.07
N ASP A 423 -0.86 -13.24 -28.05
CA ASP A 423 0.21 -12.23 -28.13
C ASP A 423 -0.16 -10.84 -27.57
N GLU A 424 -1.38 -10.62 -27.06
CA GLU A 424 -1.75 -9.35 -26.38
C GLU A 424 -1.75 -9.42 -24.84
N ILE A 425 -1.50 -10.59 -24.23
CA ILE A 425 -1.46 -10.77 -22.76
C ILE A 425 -0.02 -10.58 -22.22
N GLY A 426 0.73 -9.68 -22.85
CA GLY A 426 2.03 -9.23 -22.36
C GLY A 426 1.88 -8.15 -21.28
N MET A 427 2.29 -8.44 -20.05
CA MET A 427 2.48 -7.47 -18.94
C MET A 427 1.25 -6.87 -18.26
N GLN A 428 0.17 -7.60 -18.01
CA GLN A 428 -0.88 -7.06 -17.14
C GLN A 428 -0.48 -7.11 -15.65
N ARG A 429 -0.08 -5.93 -15.17
CA ARG A 429 0.24 -5.54 -13.80
C ARG A 429 -0.96 -5.82 -12.87
N THR A 430 -0.70 -6.33 -11.67
CA THR A 430 -1.72 -6.60 -10.63
C THR A 430 -2.54 -5.34 -10.31
N PRO A 431 -3.88 -5.35 -10.43
CA PRO A 431 -4.70 -4.17 -10.15
C PRO A 431 -5.16 -4.05 -8.68
N PHE A 432 -5.56 -2.82 -8.37
CA PHE A 432 -5.80 -2.22 -7.07
C PHE A 432 -6.95 -2.83 -6.26
N PHE A 433 -7.10 -2.59 -4.96
CA PHE A 433 -8.29 -3.06 -4.22
C PHE A 433 -9.60 -2.45 -4.72
N CYS A 434 -9.62 -1.16 -5.13
CA CYS A 434 -10.83 -0.59 -5.74
C CYS A 434 -11.09 -1.11 -7.18
N ASP A 435 -10.06 -1.57 -7.89
CA ASP A 435 -10.19 -2.22 -9.21
C ASP A 435 -10.44 -3.73 -9.11
N PHE A 436 -9.99 -4.35 -8.03
CA PHE A 436 -10.37 -5.68 -7.54
C PHE A 436 -11.84 -5.68 -7.11
N LEU A 437 -12.33 -4.51 -6.68
CA LEU A 437 -13.74 -4.20 -6.57
C LEU A 437 -14.38 -3.74 -7.90
N ASN A 438 -13.67 -3.61 -9.02
CA ASN A 438 -14.30 -3.31 -10.30
C ASN A 438 -14.65 -4.62 -11.02
N ASP A 439 -15.85 -4.71 -11.59
CA ASP A 439 -16.36 -5.95 -12.19
C ASP A 439 -15.58 -6.35 -13.46
N ASP A 440 -15.07 -5.35 -14.21
CA ASP A 440 -14.32 -5.54 -15.46
C ASP A 440 -13.02 -6.36 -15.32
N PHE A 441 -12.40 -6.34 -14.12
CA PHE A 441 -11.12 -6.99 -13.90
C PHE A 441 -11.23 -8.53 -13.98
N TRP A 442 -12.29 -9.09 -13.41
CA TRP A 442 -12.48 -10.53 -13.42
C TRP A 442 -13.03 -11.03 -14.75
N GLU A 443 -13.74 -10.18 -15.50
CA GLU A 443 -14.19 -10.50 -16.86
C GLU A 443 -13.02 -10.71 -17.83
N GLN A 444 -11.90 -10.00 -17.67
CA GLN A 444 -10.68 -10.23 -18.46
C GLN A 444 -9.95 -11.54 -18.09
N PHE A 445 -10.29 -12.09 -16.92
CA PHE A 445 -9.73 -13.36 -16.47
C PHE A 445 -10.67 -14.53 -16.78
N THR A 446 -11.99 -14.37 -16.84
CA THR A 446 -12.95 -15.41 -17.29
C THR A 446 -12.95 -15.56 -18.80
#